data_AF-A0A034VML3-F1
#
_entry.id   AF-A0A034VML3-F1
#
_cell.length_a   1.000
_cell.length_b   1.000
_cell.length_c   1.000
_cell.angle_alpha   90.00
_cell.angle_beta   90.00
_cell.angle_gamma   90.00
#
_symmetry.space_group_name_H-M   'P 1'
#
loop_
_entity.id
_entity.type
_entity.pdbx_description
1 polymer ?
#
loop_
_entity_poly.entity_id
_entity_poly.type
_entity_poly.pdbx_seq_one_letter_code
_entity_poly.pdbx_strand_id
1 'polypeptide(L)'
;FTQNVRLGKTACLSLLLRSSELSKQLQCVYINCTSIASINGVYKKLCTELKLHPTGRTERDYQAAVQQHLRTARRMLLIVLDEIDQLCSTKQSVLYTIFEWPSLPGARLLLVGIANSLDLTERTLMRLNARCELKPQHMHFPPYTKQQIVEIFRARLEEAGVLEVFPPVTLQLLAAKVSAVSGDVRRALDIGRRVVEIAEQQMKLGQKKINLDSLALGENDAEKTEEVALKPVQVTQVAEVLNKVYGVSQNLQEDIEDSFPLQQKIVLCSLMLMLRKERNKDITIGRLHEVYRRVCVKRNIHALDQAEFAGLVDLIETRGILRIMRKKEPRLCKVVLQWDEEEVNGALRDKQLIASILDDTACLGNK
;
A
#
# COMPACT_ATOMS: atom_id res chain seq x y z
N PHE A 1 5.18 -20.06 7.18
CA PHE A 1 4.93 -19.51 5.83
C PHE A 1 5.43 -18.08 5.74
N THR A 2 6.25 -17.77 4.75
CA THR A 2 6.92 -16.46 4.62
C THR A 2 6.86 -15.94 3.18
N GLN A 3 6.60 -14.64 3.00
CA GLN A 3 6.54 -13.92 1.70
C GLN A 3 5.96 -12.52 1.88
N ASN A 4 6.29 -11.60 0.96
CA ASN A 4 5.55 -10.38 0.63
C ASN A 4 4.02 -10.53 0.84
N VAL A 5 3.40 -9.48 1.37
CA VAL A 5 1.99 -9.45 1.77
C VAL A 5 1.05 -9.90 0.62
N ARG A 6 -0.10 -10.52 0.95
CA ARG A 6 -1.31 -10.66 0.10
C ARG A 6 -1.39 -11.81 -0.92
N LEU A 7 -0.51 -12.80 -0.84
CA LEU A 7 -0.42 -13.90 -1.81
C LEU A 7 -1.31 -15.13 -1.53
N GLY A 8 -2.39 -14.97 -0.76
CA GLY A 8 -3.38 -16.04 -0.56
C GLY A 8 -3.05 -17.09 0.50
N LYS A 9 -1.98 -16.89 1.30
CA LYS A 9 -1.61 -17.81 2.41
C LYS A 9 -2.73 -18.02 3.42
N THR A 10 -3.29 -16.91 3.92
CA THR A 10 -4.42 -16.95 4.86
C THR A 10 -5.63 -17.62 4.24
N ALA A 11 -5.85 -17.47 2.92
CA ALA A 11 -6.94 -18.14 2.21
C ALA A 11 -6.73 -19.66 2.14
N CYS A 12 -5.52 -20.12 1.79
CA CYS A 12 -5.19 -21.55 1.78
C CYS A 12 -5.34 -22.18 3.16
N LEU A 13 -4.82 -21.52 4.20
CA LEU A 13 -4.94 -22.02 5.57
C LEU A 13 -6.38 -21.98 6.07
N SER A 14 -7.14 -20.94 5.75
CA SER A 14 -8.57 -20.88 6.08
C SER A 14 -9.35 -22.00 5.40
N LEU A 15 -9.00 -22.35 4.15
CA LEU A 15 -9.61 -23.47 3.44
C LEU A 15 -9.27 -24.80 4.12
N LEU A 16 -8.00 -25.01 4.50
CA LEU A 16 -7.57 -26.20 5.23
C LEU A 16 -8.25 -26.30 6.61
N LEU A 17 -8.37 -25.18 7.33
CA LEU A 17 -9.07 -25.12 8.63
C LEU A 17 -10.57 -25.42 8.52
N ARG A 18 -11.19 -25.14 7.37
CA ARG A 18 -12.60 -25.47 7.08
C ARG A 18 -12.81 -26.94 6.69
N SER A 19 -11.75 -27.66 6.34
CA SER A 19 -11.87 -29.07 5.95
C SER A 19 -12.34 -29.93 7.13
N SER A 20 -13.39 -30.72 6.90
CA SER A 20 -14.02 -31.53 7.96
C SER A 20 -13.18 -32.71 8.42
N GLU A 21 -12.17 -33.10 7.65
CA GLU A 21 -11.25 -34.19 7.98
C GLU A 21 -10.23 -33.76 9.04
N LEU A 22 -9.63 -32.58 8.86
CA LEU A 22 -8.69 -32.03 9.84
C LEU A 22 -9.38 -31.72 11.17
N SER A 23 -10.59 -31.14 11.16
CA SER A 23 -11.28 -30.73 12.39
C SER A 23 -11.69 -31.91 13.29
N LYS A 24 -11.88 -33.10 12.71
CA LYS A 24 -12.16 -34.34 13.44
C LYS A 24 -10.93 -34.90 14.16
N GLN A 25 -9.74 -34.77 13.56
CA GLN A 25 -8.50 -35.30 14.14
C GLN A 25 -7.79 -34.28 15.02
N LEU A 26 -7.79 -33.01 14.61
CA LEU A 26 -7.01 -31.94 15.20
C LEU A 26 -7.93 -30.90 15.86
N GLN A 27 -7.53 -30.39 17.02
CA GLN A 27 -8.11 -29.16 17.54
C GLN A 27 -7.41 -28.00 16.84
N CYS A 28 -8.17 -27.14 16.14
CA CYS A 28 -7.59 -26.04 15.37
C CYS A 28 -7.89 -24.71 16.03
N VAL A 29 -6.87 -23.86 16.17
CA VAL A 29 -6.96 -22.51 16.72
C VAL A 29 -6.32 -21.53 15.74
N TYR A 30 -7.08 -20.49 15.35
CA TYR A 30 -6.60 -19.43 14.47
C TYR A 30 -6.55 -18.10 15.22
N ILE A 31 -5.40 -17.44 15.19
CA ILE A 31 -5.19 -16.16 15.86
C ILE A 31 -4.55 -15.18 14.88
N ASN A 32 -5.21 -14.05 14.69
CA ASN A 32 -4.62 -12.93 13.97
C ASN A 32 -3.90 -12.00 14.95
N CYS A 33 -2.58 -11.88 14.81
CA CYS A 33 -1.74 -11.13 15.75
C CYS A 33 -1.96 -9.61 15.64
N THR A 34 -2.48 -9.09 14.53
CA THR A 34 -2.83 -7.65 14.41
C THR A 34 -3.98 -7.23 15.32
N SER A 35 -4.88 -8.15 15.65
CA SER A 35 -6.04 -7.85 16.48
C SER A 35 -5.69 -7.71 17.97
N ILE A 36 -4.44 -7.96 18.34
CA ILE A 36 -3.99 -8.02 19.72
C ILE A 36 -3.38 -6.67 20.11
N ALA A 37 -3.96 -6.01 21.12
CA ALA A 37 -3.52 -4.69 21.56
C ALA A 37 -2.11 -4.66 22.19
N SER A 38 -1.63 -5.78 22.72
CA SER A 38 -0.31 -5.92 23.33
C SER A 38 0.29 -7.27 22.96
N ILE A 39 1.60 -7.33 22.72
CA ILE A 39 2.32 -8.56 22.35
C ILE A 39 2.06 -9.68 23.35
N ASN A 40 2.01 -9.37 24.65
CA ASN A 40 1.74 -10.36 25.71
C ASN A 40 0.25 -10.77 25.78
N GLY A 41 -0.64 -10.01 25.16
CA GLY A 41 -2.07 -10.33 25.05
C GLY A 41 -2.35 -11.59 24.24
N VAL A 42 -1.36 -12.10 23.50
CA VAL A 42 -1.48 -13.35 22.73
C VAL A 42 -1.81 -14.55 23.61
N TYR A 43 -1.24 -14.65 24.81
CA TYR A 43 -1.50 -15.75 25.73
C TYR A 43 -2.94 -15.71 26.25
N LYS A 44 -3.44 -14.50 26.55
CA LYS A 44 -4.84 -14.31 26.95
C LYS A 44 -5.78 -14.73 25.83
N LYS A 45 -5.50 -14.32 24.59
CA LYS A 45 -6.32 -14.69 23.42
C LYS A 45 -6.31 -16.20 23.18
N LEU A 46 -5.14 -16.85 23.28
CA LEU A 46 -4.99 -18.31 23.23
C LEU A 46 -5.85 -19.01 24.28
N CYS A 47 -5.82 -18.56 25.53
CA CYS A 47 -6.64 -19.15 26.59
C CYS A 47 -8.13 -19.03 26.29
N THR A 48 -8.58 -17.89 25.74
CA THR A 48 -9.98 -17.71 25.34
C THR A 48 -10.39 -18.67 24.23
N GLU A 49 -9.57 -18.81 23.18
CA GLU A 49 -9.86 -19.73 22.06
C GLU A 49 -9.84 -21.21 22.50
N LEU A 50 -8.96 -21.55 23.44
CA LEU A 50 -8.86 -22.90 24.01
C LEU A 50 -9.88 -23.16 25.14
N LYS A 51 -10.70 -22.16 25.51
CA LYS A 51 -11.65 -22.21 26.64
C LYS A 51 -10.99 -22.64 27.96
N LEU A 52 -9.79 -22.12 28.23
CA LEU A 52 -9.05 -22.39 29.47
C LEU A 52 -9.45 -21.41 30.57
N HIS A 53 -9.53 -21.92 31.79
CA HIS A 53 -9.77 -21.12 32.99
C HIS A 53 -8.45 -20.95 33.76
N PRO A 54 -7.73 -19.83 33.58
CA PRO A 54 -6.53 -19.55 34.34
C PRO A 54 -6.88 -19.22 35.80
N THR A 55 -5.99 -19.59 36.71
CA THR A 55 -6.12 -19.33 38.16
C THR A 55 -5.95 -17.85 38.51
N GLY A 56 -5.26 -17.08 37.67
CA GLY A 56 -4.99 -15.65 37.90
C GLY A 56 -5.19 -14.79 36.66
N ARG A 57 -5.03 -13.47 36.84
CA ARG A 57 -5.19 -12.45 35.78
C ARG A 57 -3.85 -12.00 35.19
N THR A 58 -2.73 -12.61 35.60
CA THR A 58 -1.39 -12.21 35.15
C THR A 58 -0.97 -12.97 33.88
N GLU A 59 -0.08 -12.36 33.10
CA GLU A 59 0.45 -12.94 31.85
C GLU A 59 1.11 -14.31 32.07
N ARG A 60 1.82 -14.47 33.18
CA ARG A 60 2.48 -15.73 33.55
C ARG A 60 1.47 -16.84 33.82
N ASP A 61 0.32 -16.51 34.42
CA ASP A 61 -0.74 -17.48 34.68
C ASP A 61 -1.37 -17.97 33.38
N TYR A 62 -1.61 -17.06 32.41
CA TYR A 62 -2.09 -17.44 31.08
C TYR A 62 -1.07 -18.34 30.37
N GLN A 63 0.21 -17.99 30.41
CA GLN A 63 1.28 -18.81 29.82
C GLN A 63 1.35 -20.20 30.47
N ALA A 64 1.32 -20.28 31.80
CA ALA A 64 1.36 -21.55 32.53
C ALA A 64 0.13 -22.42 32.24
N ALA A 65 -1.05 -21.82 32.13
CA ALA A 65 -2.29 -22.52 31.76
C ALA A 65 -2.20 -23.13 30.36
N VAL A 66 -1.68 -22.39 29.38
CA VAL A 66 -1.45 -22.92 28.01
C VAL A 66 -0.43 -24.06 28.05
N GLN A 67 0.70 -23.89 28.74
CA GLN A 67 1.73 -24.94 28.84
C GLN A 67 1.19 -26.22 29.50
N GLN A 68 0.36 -26.10 30.54
CA GLN A 68 -0.27 -27.25 31.18
C GLN A 68 -1.25 -27.94 30.23
N HIS A 69 -2.07 -27.16 29.52
CA HIS A 69 -2.99 -27.71 28.53
C HIS A 69 -2.25 -28.47 27.42
N LEU A 70 -1.14 -27.93 26.92
CA LEU A 70 -0.32 -28.58 25.90
C LEU A 70 0.25 -29.94 26.34
N ARG A 71 0.60 -30.10 27.62
CA ARG A 71 1.10 -31.37 28.18
C ARG A 71 -0.02 -32.39 28.41
N THR A 72 -1.20 -31.93 28.82
CA THR A 72 -2.33 -32.81 29.15
C THR A 72 -3.24 -33.13 27.95
N ALA A 73 -3.12 -32.37 26.86
CA ALA A 73 -3.97 -32.53 25.67
C ALA A 73 -3.88 -33.96 25.08
N ARG A 74 -5.05 -34.57 24.88
CA ARG A 74 -5.19 -35.89 24.23
C ARG A 74 -5.20 -35.80 22.71
N ARG A 75 -5.70 -34.70 22.16
CA ARG A 75 -5.76 -34.43 20.72
C ARG A 75 -4.58 -33.55 20.31
N MET A 76 -4.11 -33.73 19.08
CA MET A 76 -3.09 -32.85 18.51
C MET A 76 -3.70 -31.47 18.25
N LEU A 77 -2.99 -30.42 18.65
CA LEU A 77 -3.41 -29.04 18.53
C LEU A 77 -2.70 -28.39 17.34
N LEU A 78 -3.44 -27.74 16.46
CA LEU A 78 -2.93 -26.89 15.38
C LEU A 78 -3.16 -25.42 15.76
N ILE A 79 -2.08 -24.67 15.96
CA ILE A 79 -2.14 -23.22 16.19
C ILE A 79 -1.65 -22.51 14.93
N VAL A 80 -2.53 -21.70 14.33
CA VAL A 80 -2.20 -20.81 13.21
C VAL A 80 -2.10 -19.39 13.74
N LEU A 81 -0.90 -18.80 13.65
CA LEU A 81 -0.63 -17.40 13.98
C LEU A 81 -0.48 -16.61 12.69
N ASP A 82 -1.48 -15.79 12.35
CA ASP A 82 -1.40 -14.87 11.22
C ASP A 82 -0.74 -13.55 11.61
N GLU A 83 0.01 -12.95 10.68
CA GLU A 83 0.83 -11.74 10.87
C GLU A 83 1.74 -11.80 12.12
N ILE A 84 2.50 -12.90 12.24
CA ILE A 84 3.39 -13.17 13.38
C ILE A 84 4.52 -12.13 13.54
N ASP A 85 4.81 -11.36 12.50
CA ASP A 85 5.71 -10.19 12.52
C ASP A 85 5.28 -9.12 13.52
N GLN A 86 3.99 -9.02 13.85
CA GLN A 86 3.49 -8.11 14.88
C GLN A 86 3.93 -8.49 16.30
N LEU A 87 4.31 -9.75 16.53
CA LEU A 87 4.79 -10.22 17.82
C LEU A 87 6.30 -9.99 18.02
N CYS A 88 7.00 -9.42 17.03
CA CYS A 88 8.41 -9.08 17.14
C CYS A 88 8.62 -7.85 18.04
N SER A 89 9.33 -8.07 19.16
CA SER A 89 9.83 -7.01 20.05
C SER A 89 11.37 -6.99 20.04
N THR A 90 12.01 -6.03 20.70
CA THR A 90 13.48 -5.98 20.84
C THR A 90 14.05 -7.20 21.56
N LYS A 91 13.33 -7.72 22.57
CA LYS A 91 13.74 -8.92 23.34
C LYS A 91 13.19 -10.23 22.78
N GLN A 92 12.20 -10.17 21.89
CA GLN A 92 11.60 -11.31 21.18
C GLN A 92 11.11 -12.46 22.09
N SER A 93 10.90 -12.21 23.39
CA SER A 93 10.66 -13.25 24.40
C SER A 93 9.41 -14.07 24.13
N VAL A 94 8.34 -13.44 23.66
CA VAL A 94 7.07 -14.09 23.34
C VAL A 94 7.21 -15.06 22.17
N LEU A 95 7.88 -14.65 21.09
CA LEU A 95 8.12 -15.52 19.94
C LEU A 95 8.96 -16.73 20.33
N TYR A 96 10.08 -16.53 21.02
CA TYR A 96 10.91 -17.65 21.50
C TYR A 96 10.09 -18.64 22.34
N THR A 97 9.27 -18.13 23.26
CA THR A 97 8.40 -18.96 24.11
C THR A 97 7.41 -19.79 23.29
N ILE A 98 6.76 -19.19 22.30
CA ILE A 98 5.77 -19.88 21.45
C ILE A 98 6.44 -20.96 20.58
N PHE A 99 7.60 -20.65 20.01
CA PHE A 99 8.35 -21.61 19.20
C PHE A 99 9.03 -22.71 20.02
N GLU A 100 9.18 -22.53 21.34
CA GLU A 100 9.68 -23.56 22.25
C GLU A 100 8.60 -24.58 22.63
N TRP A 101 7.31 -24.24 22.54
CA TRP A 101 6.20 -25.13 22.91
C TRP A 101 6.20 -26.51 22.24
N PRO A 102 6.52 -26.67 20.94
CA PRO A 102 6.65 -27.99 20.33
C PRO A 102 7.73 -28.88 20.95
N SER A 103 8.75 -28.30 21.60
CA SER A 103 9.83 -29.05 22.28
C SER A 103 9.47 -29.48 23.71
N LEU A 104 8.33 -29.05 24.24
CA LEU A 104 7.91 -29.42 25.59
C LEU A 104 7.58 -30.93 25.66
N PRO A 105 7.96 -31.63 26.75
CA PRO A 105 7.74 -33.06 26.88
C PRO A 105 6.23 -33.36 26.92
N GLY A 106 5.79 -34.25 26.02
CA GLY A 106 4.37 -34.63 25.88
C GLY A 106 3.51 -33.66 25.08
N ALA A 107 4.05 -32.53 24.61
CA ALA A 107 3.31 -31.58 23.80
C ALA A 107 3.02 -32.13 22.39
N ARG A 108 1.75 -32.13 22.00
CA ARG A 108 1.30 -32.50 20.66
C ARG A 108 0.79 -31.27 19.93
N LEU A 109 1.71 -30.42 19.52
CA LEU A 109 1.45 -29.11 18.92
C LEU A 109 2.05 -29.00 17.51
N LEU A 110 1.24 -28.61 16.55
CA LEU A 110 1.67 -28.12 15.25
C LEU A 110 1.47 -26.60 15.21
N LEU A 111 2.58 -25.87 15.12
CA LEU A 111 2.58 -24.41 15.04
C LEU A 111 2.78 -23.97 13.59
N VAL A 112 1.88 -23.11 13.10
CA VAL A 112 1.96 -22.49 11.78
C VAL A 112 2.00 -20.98 11.94
N GLY A 113 3.16 -20.37 11.72
CA GLY A 113 3.31 -18.92 11.65
C GLY A 113 3.20 -18.41 10.21
N ILE A 114 2.38 -17.40 9.96
CA ILE A 114 2.31 -16.65 8.70
C ILE A 114 2.98 -15.31 8.93
N ALA A 115 4.04 -15.04 8.16
CA ALA A 115 4.77 -13.78 8.19
C ALA A 115 4.82 -13.13 6.80
N ASN A 116 4.90 -11.80 6.80
CA ASN A 116 5.13 -10.99 5.61
C ASN A 116 6.61 -10.93 5.20
N SER A 117 7.52 -11.02 6.18
CA SER A 117 8.96 -11.01 5.89
C SER A 117 9.51 -12.42 5.74
N LEU A 118 10.32 -12.62 4.69
CA LEU A 118 11.08 -13.86 4.45
C LEU A 118 12.14 -14.07 5.53
N ASP A 119 12.77 -12.98 5.94
CA ASP A 119 13.89 -12.95 6.87
C ASP A 119 13.47 -13.01 8.34
N LEU A 120 12.16 -13.06 8.64
CA LEU A 120 11.68 -12.92 10.01
C LEU A 120 12.34 -13.96 10.93
N THR A 121 12.39 -15.21 10.50
CA THR A 121 12.93 -16.32 11.28
C THR A 121 14.46 -16.33 11.28
N GLU A 122 15.11 -15.90 10.20
CA GLU A 122 16.58 -15.86 10.12
C GLU A 122 17.18 -14.71 10.94
N ARG A 123 16.55 -13.54 10.96
CA ARG A 123 17.02 -12.38 11.74
C ARG A 123 16.57 -12.42 13.19
N THR A 124 15.33 -12.84 13.45
CA THR A 124 14.70 -12.76 14.78
C THR A 124 14.94 -14.03 15.59
N LEU A 125 14.98 -15.21 14.95
CA LEU A 125 15.06 -16.49 15.66
C LEU A 125 16.43 -17.17 15.53
N MET A 126 17.51 -16.38 15.42
CA MET A 126 18.88 -16.90 15.31
C MET A 126 19.22 -17.92 16.40
N ARG A 127 18.73 -17.73 17.63
CA ARG A 127 18.99 -18.67 18.74
C ARG A 127 18.30 -20.03 18.57
N LEU A 128 17.20 -20.09 17.83
CA LEU A 128 16.52 -21.36 17.52
C LEU A 128 17.27 -22.16 16.46
N ASN A 129 18.03 -21.49 15.58
CA ASN A 129 18.87 -22.17 14.58
C ASN A 129 19.98 -23.02 15.21
N ALA A 130 20.34 -22.76 16.47
CA ALA A 130 21.32 -23.55 17.21
C ALA A 130 20.80 -24.95 17.60
N ARG A 131 19.48 -25.16 17.61
CA ARG A 131 18.86 -26.45 17.93
C ARG A 131 18.05 -26.95 16.74
N CYS A 132 18.53 -28.00 16.07
CA CYS A 132 17.88 -28.56 14.88
C CYS A 132 16.40 -28.94 15.10
N GLU A 133 16.05 -29.38 16.31
CA GLU A 133 14.69 -29.78 16.71
C GLU A 133 13.68 -28.61 16.75
N LEU A 134 14.18 -27.39 16.98
CA LEU A 134 13.37 -26.18 17.11
C LEU A 134 13.38 -25.33 15.83
N LYS A 135 14.07 -25.78 14.79
CA LYS A 135 14.16 -25.06 13.53
C LYS A 135 12.82 -25.19 12.78
N PRO A 136 12.08 -24.09 12.57
CA PRO A 136 10.84 -24.16 11.81
C PRO A 136 11.11 -24.48 10.35
N GLN A 137 10.24 -25.28 9.73
CA GLN A 137 10.29 -25.49 8.28
C GLN A 137 9.77 -24.23 7.56
N HIS A 138 10.57 -23.70 6.64
CA HIS A 138 10.18 -22.57 5.81
C HIS A 138 9.48 -23.05 4.55
N MET A 139 8.26 -22.57 4.35
CA MET A 139 7.55 -22.70 3.08
C MET A 139 7.35 -21.30 2.51
N HIS A 140 8.04 -21.05 1.40
CA HIS A 140 7.95 -19.84 0.61
C HIS A 140 6.80 -19.98 -0.39
N PHE A 141 5.91 -19.00 -0.39
CA PHE A 141 5.01 -18.81 -1.52
C PHE A 141 5.73 -17.85 -2.48
N PRO A 142 5.79 -18.09 -3.80
CA PRO A 142 6.31 -17.14 -4.78
C PRO A 142 5.21 -16.16 -5.27
N PRO A 143 5.57 -14.97 -5.78
CA PRO A 143 4.59 -14.04 -6.33
C PRO A 143 3.80 -14.68 -7.49
N TYR A 144 2.54 -14.28 -7.69
CA TYR A 144 1.74 -14.88 -8.76
C TYR A 144 2.32 -14.52 -10.14
N THR A 145 2.44 -15.54 -10.98
CA THR A 145 2.82 -15.38 -12.38
C THR A 145 1.67 -14.78 -13.19
N LYS A 146 1.98 -14.20 -14.37
CA LYS A 146 0.98 -13.68 -15.30
C LYS A 146 -0.14 -14.70 -15.58
N GLN A 147 0.21 -15.96 -15.86
CA GLN A 147 -0.75 -17.00 -16.18
C GLN A 147 -1.67 -17.31 -15.00
N GLN A 148 -1.11 -17.44 -13.79
CA GLN A 148 -1.90 -17.66 -12.58
C GLN A 148 -2.88 -16.52 -12.30
N ILE A 149 -2.48 -15.26 -12.52
CA ILE A 149 -3.39 -14.12 -12.35
C ILE A 149 -4.54 -14.20 -13.36
N VAL A 150 -4.26 -14.53 -14.63
CA VAL A 150 -5.31 -14.70 -15.66
C VAL A 150 -6.27 -15.83 -15.30
N GLU A 151 -5.76 -16.96 -14.82
CA GLU A 151 -6.59 -18.09 -14.38
C GLU A 151 -7.48 -17.72 -13.18
N ILE A 152 -6.93 -17.00 -12.20
CA ILE A 152 -7.71 -16.51 -11.06
C ILE A 152 -8.83 -15.58 -11.53
N PHE A 153 -8.55 -14.65 -12.45
CA PHE A 153 -9.57 -13.78 -13.01
C PHE A 153 -10.64 -14.56 -13.75
N ARG A 154 -10.25 -15.52 -14.60
CA ARG A 154 -11.17 -16.37 -15.34
C ARG A 154 -12.10 -17.13 -14.40
N ALA A 155 -11.54 -17.81 -13.39
CA ALA A 155 -12.34 -18.57 -12.42
C ALA A 155 -13.36 -17.69 -11.69
N ARG A 156 -12.99 -16.45 -11.32
CA ARG A 156 -13.89 -15.48 -10.68
C ARG A 156 -14.98 -14.95 -11.60
N LEU A 157 -14.65 -14.68 -12.86
CA LEU A 157 -15.60 -14.19 -13.86
C LEU A 157 -16.59 -15.30 -14.27
N GLU A 158 -16.12 -16.55 -14.37
CA GLU A 158 -16.94 -17.72 -14.63
C GLU A 158 -17.90 -18.01 -13.46
N GLU A 159 -17.42 -17.94 -12.21
CA GLU A 159 -18.25 -18.08 -11.00
C GLU A 159 -19.44 -17.10 -10.99
N ALA A 160 -19.23 -15.90 -11.53
CA ALA A 160 -20.24 -14.85 -11.62
C ALA A 160 -20.99 -14.80 -12.97
N GLY A 161 -20.65 -15.66 -13.95
CA GLY A 161 -21.27 -15.69 -15.27
C GLY A 161 -21.01 -14.46 -16.16
N VAL A 162 -19.94 -13.71 -15.90
CA VAL A 162 -19.62 -12.42 -16.55
C VAL A 162 -18.32 -12.46 -17.35
N LEU A 163 -17.99 -13.62 -17.93
CA LEU A 163 -16.75 -13.81 -18.70
C LEU A 163 -16.66 -12.86 -19.91
N GLU A 164 -17.79 -12.53 -20.52
CA GLU A 164 -17.89 -11.65 -21.70
C GLU A 164 -17.46 -10.20 -21.43
N VAL A 165 -17.47 -9.74 -20.17
CA VAL A 165 -17.10 -8.36 -19.81
C VAL A 165 -15.62 -8.09 -20.07
N PHE A 166 -14.76 -9.10 -19.93
CA PHE A 166 -13.31 -8.96 -20.01
C PHE A 166 -12.72 -9.76 -21.17
N PRO A 167 -12.36 -9.11 -22.29
CA PRO A 167 -11.63 -9.78 -23.37
C PRO A 167 -10.31 -10.38 -22.87
N PRO A 168 -9.88 -11.52 -23.44
CA PRO A 168 -8.67 -12.21 -22.98
C PRO A 168 -7.41 -11.38 -23.16
N VAL A 169 -7.34 -10.54 -24.20
CA VAL A 169 -6.20 -9.63 -24.45
C VAL A 169 -6.06 -8.61 -23.31
N THR A 170 -7.19 -8.05 -22.87
CA THR A 170 -7.26 -7.07 -21.77
C THR A 170 -6.81 -7.69 -20.45
N LEU A 171 -7.28 -8.91 -20.14
CA LEU A 171 -6.84 -9.66 -18.96
C LEU A 171 -5.35 -9.97 -18.98
N GLN A 172 -4.81 -10.37 -20.13
CA GLN A 172 -3.39 -10.63 -20.28
C GLN A 172 -2.55 -9.37 -20.08
N LEU A 173 -3.01 -8.21 -20.55
CA LEU A 173 -2.31 -6.94 -20.37
C LEU A 173 -2.29 -6.52 -18.90
N LEU A 174 -3.43 -6.59 -18.21
CA LEU A 174 -3.54 -6.31 -16.78
C LEU A 174 -2.66 -7.25 -15.97
N ALA A 175 -2.76 -8.56 -16.21
CA ALA A 175 -1.97 -9.57 -15.52
C ALA A 175 -0.48 -9.38 -15.75
N ALA A 176 -0.06 -9.06 -16.99
CA ALA A 176 1.34 -8.79 -17.30
C ALA A 176 1.87 -7.60 -16.49
N LYS A 177 1.14 -6.48 -16.47
CA LYS A 177 1.56 -5.27 -15.75
C LYS A 177 1.64 -5.51 -14.24
N VAL A 178 0.64 -6.17 -13.65
CA VAL A 178 0.62 -6.44 -12.20
C VAL A 178 1.70 -7.43 -11.80
N SER A 179 1.92 -8.49 -12.59
CA SER A 179 2.99 -9.48 -12.34
C SER A 179 4.39 -8.87 -12.40
N ALA A 180 4.61 -7.91 -13.31
CA ALA A 180 5.89 -7.22 -13.46
C ALA A 180 6.21 -6.27 -12.29
N VAL A 181 5.20 -5.64 -11.67
CA VAL A 181 5.41 -4.66 -10.59
C VAL A 181 5.40 -5.32 -9.21
N SER A 182 4.42 -6.17 -8.90
CA SER A 182 4.30 -6.74 -7.55
C SER A 182 3.89 -8.22 -7.51
N GLY A 183 3.14 -8.72 -8.48
CA GLY A 183 2.60 -10.09 -8.47
C GLY A 183 1.57 -10.35 -7.36
N ASP A 184 0.91 -9.30 -6.87
CA ASP A 184 -0.12 -9.36 -5.83
C ASP A 184 -1.51 -9.46 -6.46
N VAL A 185 -2.25 -10.52 -6.12
CA VAL A 185 -3.61 -10.76 -6.62
C VAL A 185 -4.63 -9.74 -6.10
N ARG A 186 -4.46 -9.21 -4.88
CA ARG A 186 -5.40 -8.19 -4.35
C ARG A 186 -5.36 -6.93 -5.19
N ARG A 187 -4.15 -6.44 -5.47
CA ARG A 187 -3.94 -5.30 -6.39
C ARG A 187 -4.50 -5.59 -7.78
N ALA A 188 -4.32 -6.80 -8.29
CA ALA A 188 -4.87 -7.19 -9.59
C ALA A 188 -6.39 -7.04 -9.59
N LEU A 189 -7.08 -7.62 -8.60
CA LEU A 189 -8.53 -7.54 -8.45
C LEU A 189 -9.04 -6.11 -8.22
N ASP A 190 -8.32 -5.29 -7.44
CA ASP A 190 -8.67 -3.88 -7.22
C ASP A 190 -8.61 -3.06 -8.52
N ILE A 191 -7.59 -3.31 -9.35
CA ILE A 191 -7.48 -2.67 -10.67
C ILE A 191 -8.61 -3.14 -11.59
N GLY A 192 -8.87 -4.45 -11.61
CA GLY A 192 -9.98 -5.01 -12.40
C GLY A 192 -11.32 -4.39 -11.99
N ARG A 193 -11.56 -4.22 -10.70
CA ARG A 193 -12.75 -3.53 -10.17
C ARG A 193 -12.82 -2.07 -10.65
N ARG A 194 -11.74 -1.30 -10.54
CA ARG A 194 -11.68 0.10 -11.02
C ARG A 194 -11.97 0.23 -12.51
N VAL A 195 -11.46 -0.69 -13.31
CA VAL A 195 -11.72 -0.74 -14.75
C VAL A 195 -13.22 -0.88 -15.03
N VAL A 196 -13.91 -1.77 -14.32
CA VAL A 196 -15.37 -1.93 -14.46
C VAL A 196 -16.10 -0.66 -14.01
N GLU A 197 -15.70 -0.08 -12.87
CA GLU A 197 -16.32 1.14 -12.34
C GLU A 197 -16.21 2.32 -13.32
N ILE A 198 -15.06 2.51 -13.98
CA ILE A 198 -14.85 3.57 -14.98
C ILE A 198 -15.65 3.28 -16.26
N ALA A 199 -15.64 2.04 -16.73
CA ALA A 199 -16.45 1.64 -17.88
C ALA A 199 -17.94 1.90 -17.62
N GLU A 200 -18.43 1.59 -16.43
CA GLU A 200 -19.81 1.84 -16.01
C GLU A 200 -20.12 3.36 -15.97
N GLN A 201 -19.22 4.18 -15.43
CA GLN A 201 -19.37 5.63 -15.39
C GLN A 201 -19.44 6.24 -16.81
N GLN A 202 -18.56 5.81 -17.71
CA GLN A 202 -18.55 6.28 -19.11
C GLN A 202 -19.84 5.89 -19.84
N MET A 203 -20.38 4.69 -19.59
CA MET A 203 -21.67 4.28 -20.16
C MET A 203 -22.84 5.11 -19.63
N LYS A 204 -22.89 5.39 -18.33
CA LYS A 204 -23.92 6.25 -17.73
C LYS A 204 -23.87 7.68 -18.28
N LEU A 205 -22.66 8.22 -18.49
CA LEU A 205 -22.46 9.54 -19.11
C LEU A 205 -22.86 9.57 -20.58
N GLY A 206 -22.56 8.51 -21.34
CA GLY A 206 -22.98 8.34 -22.72
C GLY A 206 -24.49 8.21 -22.87
N GLN A 207 -25.15 7.41 -22.03
CA GLN A 207 -26.61 7.26 -22.00
C GLN A 207 -27.32 8.57 -21.62
N LYS A 208 -26.73 9.39 -20.73
CA LYS A 208 -27.27 10.73 -20.42
C LYS A 208 -27.16 11.71 -21.59
N LYS A 209 -26.09 11.64 -22.40
CA LYS A 209 -25.97 12.46 -23.61
C LYS A 209 -26.96 12.04 -24.70
N ILE A 210 -27.12 10.73 -24.92
CA ILE A 210 -28.08 10.19 -25.89
C ILE A 210 -29.51 10.59 -25.51
N ASN A 211 -29.88 10.52 -24.23
CA ASN A 211 -31.20 10.97 -23.76
C ASN A 211 -31.46 12.47 -23.98
N LEU A 212 -30.41 13.30 -23.88
CA LEU A 212 -30.54 14.75 -24.09
C LEU A 212 -30.73 15.10 -25.59
N ASP A 213 -30.07 14.35 -26.47
CA ASP A 213 -30.19 14.52 -27.92
C ASP A 213 -31.49 13.91 -28.47
N SER A 214 -31.99 12.81 -27.89
CA SER A 214 -33.29 12.22 -28.26
C SER A 214 -34.50 13.05 -27.82
N LEU A 215 -34.34 13.96 -26.85
CA LEU A 215 -35.35 14.95 -26.47
C LEU A 215 -35.47 16.11 -27.49
N ALA A 216 -34.52 16.26 -28.41
CA ALA A 216 -34.54 17.30 -29.44
C ALA A 216 -35.18 16.87 -30.78
N LEU A 217 -35.49 15.58 -30.95
CA LEU A 217 -36.15 15.05 -32.15
C LEU A 217 -37.38 14.25 -31.71
N GLY A 218 -38.55 14.86 -31.87
CA GLY A 218 -39.82 14.33 -31.37
C GLY A 218 -40.27 13.00 -31.98
N GLU A 219 -40.89 12.20 -31.10
CA GLU A 219 -41.88 11.13 -31.32
C GLU A 219 -41.47 9.81 -32.01
N ASN A 220 -41.37 8.72 -31.22
CA ASN A 220 -42.44 7.71 -31.05
C ASN A 220 -41.93 6.42 -30.37
N ASP A 221 -42.87 5.76 -29.68
CA ASP A 221 -42.72 4.64 -28.74
C ASP A 221 -41.90 3.42 -29.19
N ALA A 222 -41.13 2.87 -28.24
CA ALA A 222 -41.15 1.44 -27.91
C ALA A 222 -40.35 1.21 -26.62
N GLU A 223 -41.02 0.75 -25.57
CA GLU A 223 -40.39 0.07 -24.43
C GLU A 223 -39.63 -1.17 -24.94
N LYS A 224 -38.39 -0.96 -25.37
CA LYS A 224 -37.42 -2.05 -25.43
C LYS A 224 -36.83 -2.15 -24.05
N THR A 225 -37.21 -3.22 -23.35
CA THR A 225 -36.39 -3.78 -22.28
C THR A 225 -35.04 -4.12 -22.92
N GLU A 226 -34.12 -3.17 -22.96
CA GLU A 226 -32.75 -3.42 -23.36
C GLU A 226 -32.18 -4.38 -22.32
N GLU A 227 -32.12 -5.67 -22.66
CA GLU A 227 -31.11 -6.54 -22.08
C GLU A 227 -29.80 -5.76 -22.18
N VAL A 228 -29.26 -5.36 -21.01
CA VAL A 228 -28.01 -4.63 -20.92
C VAL A 228 -26.92 -5.58 -21.43
N ALA A 229 -26.73 -5.61 -22.74
CA ALA A 229 -25.64 -6.33 -23.37
C ALA A 229 -24.36 -5.71 -22.82
N LEU A 230 -23.75 -6.42 -21.86
CA LEU A 230 -22.54 -6.01 -21.19
C LEU A 230 -21.47 -5.81 -22.26
N LYS A 231 -21.22 -4.55 -22.63
CA LYS A 231 -20.18 -4.25 -23.61
C LYS A 231 -18.82 -4.64 -23.02
N PRO A 232 -17.98 -5.34 -23.79
CA PRO A 232 -16.66 -5.74 -23.32
C PRO A 232 -15.79 -4.51 -23.06
N VAL A 233 -14.98 -4.60 -22.00
CA VAL A 233 -14.01 -3.57 -21.63
C VAL A 233 -12.93 -3.46 -22.71
N GLN A 234 -12.66 -2.23 -23.15
CA GLN A 234 -11.62 -1.96 -24.15
C GLN A 234 -10.23 -1.90 -23.52
N VAL A 235 -9.21 -2.22 -24.33
CA VAL A 235 -7.80 -2.18 -23.91
C VAL A 235 -7.38 -0.75 -23.50
N THR A 236 -7.96 0.28 -24.13
CA THR A 236 -7.72 1.70 -23.83
C THR A 236 -8.09 2.06 -22.39
N GLN A 237 -9.24 1.60 -21.92
CA GLN A 237 -9.72 1.84 -20.55
C GLN A 237 -8.80 1.17 -19.52
N VAL A 238 -8.31 -0.04 -19.81
CA VAL A 238 -7.37 -0.71 -18.91
C VAL A 238 -6.00 -0.05 -18.91
N ALA A 239 -5.54 0.41 -20.06
CA ALA A 239 -4.30 1.19 -20.14
C ALA A 239 -4.40 2.50 -19.36
N GLU A 240 -5.52 3.22 -19.46
CA GLU A 240 -5.79 4.45 -18.71
C GLU A 240 -5.73 4.20 -17.19
N VAL A 241 -6.42 3.16 -16.69
CA VAL A 241 -6.38 2.81 -15.26
C VAL A 241 -4.99 2.36 -14.81
N LEU A 242 -4.29 1.57 -15.63
CA LEU A 242 -2.93 1.13 -15.29
C LEU A 242 -1.94 2.29 -15.26
N ASN A 243 -2.08 3.26 -16.17
CA ASN A 243 -1.30 4.48 -16.15
C ASN A 243 -1.65 5.33 -14.92
N LYS A 244 -2.94 5.43 -14.55
CA LYS A 244 -3.36 6.11 -13.32
C LYS A 244 -2.90 5.42 -12.03
N VAL A 245 -2.67 4.11 -12.03
CA VAL A 245 -2.25 3.38 -10.81
C VAL A 245 -0.73 3.25 -10.71
N TYR A 246 -0.03 3.05 -11.83
CA TYR A 246 1.40 2.76 -11.87
C TYR A 246 2.25 3.82 -12.57
N GLY A 247 1.63 4.83 -13.19
CA GLY A 247 2.31 6.00 -13.73
C GLY A 247 2.72 6.93 -12.60
N VAL A 248 3.75 6.55 -11.84
CA VAL A 248 4.34 7.39 -10.78
C VAL A 248 4.75 8.77 -11.34
N SER A 249 5.14 8.84 -12.62
CA SER A 249 5.48 10.09 -13.29
C SER A 249 4.31 10.77 -14.04
N GLN A 250 3.15 10.11 -14.20
CA GLN A 250 1.99 10.64 -14.93
C GLN A 250 0.79 10.99 -14.04
N ASN A 251 0.67 10.43 -12.84
CA ASN A 251 -0.34 10.86 -11.85
C ASN A 251 -0.14 12.30 -11.37
N LEU A 252 1.09 12.74 -11.50
CA LEU A 252 1.55 14.10 -11.34
C LEU A 252 1.09 15.00 -12.49
N GLN A 253 0.80 14.42 -13.66
CA GLN A 253 0.33 15.12 -14.85
C GLN A 253 -1.20 15.21 -14.89
N GLU A 254 -1.97 14.18 -14.54
CA GLU A 254 -3.44 14.22 -14.75
C GLU A 254 -4.26 14.60 -13.51
N ASP A 255 -3.91 14.15 -12.29
CA ASP A 255 -4.67 14.51 -11.08
C ASP A 255 -4.27 15.89 -10.50
N ILE A 256 -3.26 16.57 -11.07
CA ILE A 256 -3.06 18.02 -10.85
C ILE A 256 -3.94 18.77 -11.86
N GLU A 257 -5.26 18.59 -11.75
CA GLU A 257 -6.24 19.44 -12.44
C GLU A 257 -6.17 20.91 -11.96
N ASP A 258 -5.46 21.19 -10.87
CA ASP A 258 -5.14 22.55 -10.43
C ASP A 258 -3.71 22.93 -10.84
N SER A 259 -3.56 23.62 -11.98
CA SER A 259 -2.33 24.37 -12.28
C SER A 259 -1.81 25.02 -10.99
N PHE A 260 -0.57 24.71 -10.60
CA PHE A 260 0.04 25.29 -9.40
C PHE A 260 -0.22 26.81 -9.36
N PRO A 261 -0.71 27.36 -8.23
CA PRO A 261 -0.77 28.80 -8.04
C PRO A 261 0.58 29.43 -8.39
N LEU A 262 0.57 30.60 -9.03
CA LEU A 262 1.77 31.26 -9.53
C LEU A 262 2.87 31.37 -8.46
N GLN A 263 2.48 31.70 -7.22
CA GLN A 263 3.43 31.79 -6.11
C GLN A 263 4.10 30.44 -5.80
N GLN A 264 3.37 29.32 -5.83
CA GLN A 264 3.96 27.98 -5.65
C GLN A 264 4.96 27.65 -6.77
N LYS A 265 4.63 28.04 -8.02
CA LYS A 265 5.55 27.86 -9.16
C LYS A 265 6.86 28.60 -8.95
N ILE A 266 6.80 29.86 -8.49
CA ILE A 266 7.99 30.69 -8.27
C ILE A 266 8.83 30.14 -7.11
N VAL A 267 8.21 29.64 -6.04
CA VAL A 267 8.92 28.99 -4.92
C VAL A 267 9.69 27.76 -5.41
N LEU A 268 9.03 26.86 -6.16
CA LEU A 268 9.67 25.67 -6.71
C LEU A 268 10.81 26.03 -7.68
N CYS A 269 10.60 27.02 -8.56
CA CYS A 269 11.65 27.49 -9.47
C CYS A 269 12.84 28.10 -8.72
N SER A 270 12.59 28.87 -7.66
CA SER A 270 13.63 29.48 -6.82
C SER A 270 14.43 28.40 -6.08
N LEU A 271 13.76 27.36 -5.58
CA LEU A 271 14.41 26.21 -4.96
C LEU A 271 15.27 25.44 -5.97
N MET A 272 14.75 25.17 -7.18
CA MET A 272 15.52 24.51 -8.25
C MET A 272 16.74 25.35 -8.67
N LEU A 273 16.59 26.67 -8.79
CA LEU A 273 17.69 27.58 -9.07
C LEU A 273 18.80 27.46 -8.01
N MET A 274 18.43 27.45 -6.72
CA MET A 274 19.38 27.26 -5.63
C MET A 274 20.05 25.88 -5.69
N LEU A 275 19.30 24.80 -5.90
CA LEU A 275 19.84 23.44 -5.97
C LEU A 275 20.80 23.23 -7.16
N ARG A 276 20.54 23.89 -8.29
CA ARG A 276 21.35 23.76 -9.51
C ARG A 276 22.64 24.59 -9.47
N LYS A 277 22.62 25.75 -8.81
CA LYS A 277 23.71 26.74 -8.87
C LYS A 277 24.52 26.82 -7.58
N GLU A 278 23.98 26.40 -6.44
CA GLU A 278 24.71 26.40 -5.18
C GLU A 278 25.37 25.06 -4.88
N ARG A 279 26.58 25.08 -4.33
CA ARG A 279 27.27 23.87 -3.85
C ARG A 279 26.67 23.33 -2.55
N ASN A 280 26.09 24.21 -1.73
CA ASN A 280 25.48 23.82 -0.47
C ASN A 280 24.00 23.51 -0.70
N LYS A 281 23.63 22.24 -0.58
CA LYS A 281 22.25 21.77 -0.73
C LYS A 281 21.42 21.92 0.55
N ASP A 282 22.02 22.39 1.64
CA ASP A 282 21.29 22.75 2.85
C ASP A 282 20.60 24.11 2.67
N ILE A 283 19.34 24.07 2.22
CA ILE A 283 18.51 25.25 2.00
C ILE A 283 17.56 25.44 3.18
N THR A 284 17.63 26.59 3.85
CA THR A 284 16.70 26.97 4.91
C THR A 284 15.50 27.75 4.36
N ILE A 285 14.37 27.70 5.06
CA ILE A 285 13.16 28.45 4.67
C ILE A 285 13.45 29.95 4.56
N GLY A 286 14.21 30.53 5.51
CA GLY A 286 14.57 31.95 5.46
C GLY A 286 15.39 32.31 4.22
N ARG A 287 16.40 31.50 3.89
CA ARG A 287 17.26 31.74 2.72
C ARG A 287 16.49 31.55 1.41
N LEU A 288 15.61 30.56 1.36
CA LEU A 288 14.72 30.37 0.22
C LEU A 288 13.77 31.57 0.02
N HIS A 289 13.24 32.14 1.11
CA HIS A 289 12.39 33.34 1.06
C HIS A 289 13.13 34.56 0.50
N GLU A 290 14.40 34.75 0.86
CA GLU A 290 15.23 35.84 0.33
C GLU A 290 15.47 35.74 -1.19
N VAL A 291 15.74 34.52 -1.69
CA VAL A 291 15.90 34.28 -3.14
C VAL A 291 14.55 34.46 -3.85
N TYR A 292 13.48 33.86 -3.31
CA TYR A 292 12.12 34.02 -3.80
C TYR A 292 11.72 35.50 -3.93
N ARG A 293 11.96 36.31 -2.91
CA ARG A 293 11.64 37.75 -2.92
C ARG A 293 12.37 38.50 -4.03
N ARG A 294 13.64 38.16 -4.28
CA ARG A 294 14.43 38.76 -5.38
C ARG A 294 13.92 38.35 -6.75
N VAL A 295 13.53 37.09 -6.91
CA VAL A 295 12.90 36.59 -8.14
C VAL A 295 11.56 37.29 -8.38
N CYS A 296 10.71 37.43 -7.36
CA CYS A 296 9.43 38.15 -7.45
C CYS A 296 9.61 39.62 -7.87
N VAL A 297 10.53 40.36 -7.23
CA VAL A 297 10.80 41.77 -7.57
C VAL A 297 11.24 41.92 -9.02
N LYS A 298 12.17 41.07 -9.50
CA LYS A 298 12.67 41.15 -10.87
C LYS A 298 11.61 40.80 -11.93
N ARG A 299 10.60 40.02 -11.54
CA ARG A 299 9.45 39.66 -12.37
C ARG A 299 8.27 40.62 -12.24
N ASN A 300 8.41 41.68 -11.44
CA ASN A 300 7.35 42.63 -11.12
C ASN A 300 6.11 41.95 -10.51
N ILE A 301 6.33 40.95 -9.66
CA ILE A 301 5.30 40.19 -8.93
C ILE A 301 5.39 40.55 -7.44
N HIS A 302 4.24 40.71 -6.79
CA HIS A 302 4.18 40.95 -5.35
C HIS A 302 4.73 39.74 -4.58
N ALA A 303 5.76 39.97 -3.76
CA ALA A 303 6.36 38.95 -2.91
C ALA A 303 5.59 38.82 -1.58
N LEU A 304 5.24 37.59 -1.23
CA LEU A 304 4.58 37.26 0.04
C LEU A 304 5.51 37.52 1.24
N ASP A 305 4.90 37.79 2.39
CA ASP A 305 5.64 37.93 3.64
C ASP A 305 6.18 36.57 4.14
N GLN A 306 6.96 36.57 5.23
CA GLN A 306 7.58 35.34 5.74
C GLN A 306 6.57 34.34 6.29
N ALA A 307 5.43 34.80 6.81
CA ALA A 307 4.41 33.95 7.44
C ALA A 307 3.55 33.26 6.38
N GLU A 308 3.09 34.01 5.38
CA GLU A 308 2.39 33.51 4.21
C GLU A 308 3.30 32.58 3.38
N PHE A 309 4.58 32.91 3.24
CA PHE A 309 5.54 32.05 2.58
C PHE A 309 5.72 30.72 3.31
N ALA A 310 5.78 30.71 4.65
CA ALA A 310 5.85 29.46 5.41
C ALA A 310 4.61 28.59 5.16
N GLY A 311 3.41 29.17 5.16
CA GLY A 311 2.17 28.47 4.82
C GLY A 311 2.16 27.94 3.37
N LEU A 312 2.77 28.67 2.44
CA LEU A 312 2.91 28.23 1.05
C LEU A 312 3.83 27.01 0.93
N VAL A 313 4.94 27.00 1.65
CA VAL A 313 5.88 25.86 1.67
C VAL A 313 5.23 24.64 2.33
N ASP A 314 4.45 24.83 3.39
CA ASP A 314 3.65 23.76 4.01
C ASP A 314 2.63 23.17 3.02
N LEU A 315 1.98 24.00 2.21
CA LEU A 315 1.02 23.55 1.17
C LEU A 315 1.71 22.79 0.02
N ILE A 316 2.99 23.05 -0.23
CA ILE A 316 3.79 22.27 -1.19
C ILE A 316 4.27 20.96 -0.54
N GLU A 317 4.56 20.96 0.77
CA GLU A 317 4.88 19.75 1.54
C GLU A 317 3.70 18.76 1.54
N THR A 318 2.45 19.22 1.67
CA THR A 318 1.27 18.34 1.62
C THR A 318 1.08 17.65 0.27
N ARG A 319 1.62 18.22 -0.82
CA ARG A 319 1.67 17.60 -2.15
C ARG A 319 2.80 16.58 -2.30
N GLY A 320 3.67 16.42 -1.30
CA GLY A 320 4.77 15.47 -1.29
C GLY A 320 5.98 15.87 -2.16
N ILE A 321 6.00 17.09 -2.69
CA ILE A 321 7.10 17.61 -3.54
C ILE A 321 8.31 17.96 -2.67
N LEU A 322 8.04 18.54 -1.51
CA LEU A 322 9.03 18.99 -0.54
C LEU A 322 8.87 18.24 0.77
N ARG A 323 9.97 18.16 1.52
CA ARG A 323 9.99 17.71 2.90
C ARG A 323 10.64 18.77 3.76
N ILE A 324 9.97 19.17 4.84
CA ILE A 324 10.45 20.19 5.76
C ILE A 324 11.05 19.51 7.00
N MET A 325 12.35 19.68 7.20
CA MET A 325 13.01 19.30 8.45
C MET A 325 12.82 20.41 9.48
N ARG A 326 11.83 20.22 10.36
CA ARG A 326 11.46 21.22 11.37
C ARG A 326 12.57 21.44 12.40
N LYS A 327 12.81 22.70 12.75
CA LYS A 327 13.75 23.17 13.78
C LYS A 327 12.99 24.03 14.81
N LYS A 328 13.67 24.44 15.90
CA LYS A 328 13.08 25.26 16.97
C LYS A 328 12.49 26.58 16.43
N GLU A 329 13.12 27.16 15.41
CA GLU A 329 12.63 28.37 14.74
C GLU A 329 12.20 28.07 13.30
N PRO A 330 11.07 28.63 12.83
CA PRO A 330 10.51 28.33 11.51
C PRO A 330 11.44 28.77 10.37
N ARG A 331 12.22 29.84 10.55
CA ARG A 331 13.19 30.32 9.55
C ARG A 331 14.37 29.36 9.35
N LEU A 332 14.73 28.59 10.38
CA LEU A 332 15.86 27.65 10.38
C LEU A 332 15.47 26.25 9.90
N CYS A 333 14.18 25.99 9.69
CA CYS A 333 13.72 24.76 9.08
C CYS A 333 14.38 24.56 7.71
N LYS A 334 14.80 23.32 7.42
CA LYS A 334 15.44 22.99 6.14
C LYS A 334 14.41 22.43 5.18
N VAL A 335 14.52 22.79 3.91
CA VAL A 335 13.66 22.31 2.83
C VAL A 335 14.45 21.32 1.99
N VAL A 336 13.90 20.13 1.77
CA VAL A 336 14.50 19.08 0.94
C VAL A 336 13.52 18.72 -0.17
N LEU A 337 13.95 18.86 -1.42
CA LEU A 337 13.18 18.42 -2.59
C LEU A 337 13.17 16.89 -2.64
N GLN A 338 11.98 16.30 -2.77
CA GLN A 338 11.80 14.84 -2.87
C GLN A 338 11.67 14.37 -4.33
N TRP A 339 11.23 15.24 -5.23
CA TRP A 339 11.06 14.93 -6.65
C TRP A 339 12.34 15.22 -7.44
N ASP A 340 12.49 14.51 -8.56
CA ASP A 340 13.56 14.79 -9.51
C ASP A 340 13.27 16.07 -10.30
N GLU A 341 14.31 16.73 -10.81
CA GLU A 341 14.17 17.99 -11.55
C GLU A 341 13.25 17.85 -12.78
N GLU A 342 13.29 16.69 -13.45
CA GLU A 342 12.43 16.39 -14.59
C GLU A 342 10.95 16.28 -14.21
N GLU A 343 10.66 15.70 -13.04
CA GLU A 343 9.30 15.56 -12.52
C GLU A 343 8.72 16.93 -12.13
N VAL A 344 9.52 17.77 -11.46
CA VAL A 344 9.12 19.14 -11.12
C VAL A 344 8.89 19.96 -12.39
N ASN A 345 9.74 19.83 -13.40
CA ASN A 345 9.57 20.49 -14.70
C ASN A 345 8.30 20.03 -15.41
N GLY A 346 7.99 18.73 -15.34
CA GLY A 346 6.75 18.15 -15.87
C GLY A 346 5.50 18.67 -15.15
N ALA A 347 5.59 18.87 -13.84
CA ALA A 347 4.49 19.32 -12.98
C ALA A 347 4.11 20.80 -13.18
N LEU A 348 5.11 21.67 -13.36
CA LEU A 348 4.92 23.11 -13.41
C LEU A 348 4.25 23.59 -14.71
N ARG A 349 4.36 22.80 -15.80
CA ARG A 349 3.75 23.03 -17.14
C ARG A 349 3.99 24.42 -17.75
N ASP A 350 5.00 25.15 -17.27
CA ASP A 350 5.32 26.51 -17.70
C ASP A 350 6.82 26.64 -18.00
N LYS A 351 7.21 26.10 -19.16
CA LYS A 351 8.63 26.03 -19.58
C LYS A 351 9.27 27.41 -19.73
N GLN A 352 8.48 28.44 -20.06
CA GLN A 352 8.98 29.80 -20.26
C GLN A 352 9.34 30.44 -18.92
N LEU A 353 8.46 30.34 -17.91
CA LEU A 353 8.72 30.86 -16.57
C LEU A 353 9.90 30.14 -15.91
N ILE A 354 9.95 28.81 -16.02
CA ILE A 354 11.03 27.99 -15.45
C ILE A 354 12.37 28.35 -16.06
N ALA A 355 12.49 28.33 -17.40
CA ALA A 355 13.75 28.64 -18.08
C ALA A 355 14.25 30.04 -17.69
N SER A 356 13.33 31.01 -17.67
CA SER A 356 13.68 32.38 -17.34
C SER A 356 14.16 32.55 -15.90
N ILE A 357 13.65 31.78 -14.92
CA ILE A 357 14.11 31.82 -13.53
C ILE A 357 15.42 31.04 -13.36
N LEU A 358 15.58 29.88 -14.01
CA LEU A 358 16.77 29.03 -13.91
C LEU A 358 18.03 29.68 -14.52
N ASP A 359 17.84 30.53 -15.52
CA ASP A 359 18.92 31.30 -16.15
C ASP A 359 19.29 32.56 -15.34
N ASP A 360 18.48 32.95 -14.36
CA ASP A 360 18.63 34.18 -13.60
C ASP A 360 19.49 34.03 -12.35
N THR A 361 20.79 33.79 -12.54
CA THR A 361 21.75 33.61 -11.45
C THR A 361 21.96 34.87 -10.60
N ALA A 362 21.57 36.05 -11.10
CA ALA A 362 21.70 37.31 -10.36
C ALA A 362 20.80 37.34 -9.10
N CYS A 363 19.70 36.57 -9.10
CA CYS A 363 18.76 36.50 -7.99
C CYS A 363 19.27 35.70 -6.78
N LEU A 364 20.34 34.90 -6.92
CA LEU A 364 20.93 34.12 -5.82
C LEU A 364 21.75 35.00 -4.87
N GLY A 365 22.20 36.17 -5.34
CA GLY A 365 23.02 37.11 -4.57
C GLY A 365 24.49 36.83 -4.77
N ASN A 366 25.27 37.90 -4.73
CA ASN A 366 26.71 37.76 -4.68
C ASN A 366 27.10 37.01 -3.41
N LYS A 367 28.07 36.11 -3.57
CA LYS A 367 28.79 35.49 -2.45
C LYS A 367 29.34 36.53 -1.49
#